data_AF-A0A061FJ09-F1
#
_entry.id   AF-A0A061FJ09-F1
#
_cell.length_a   1.000
_cell.length_b   1.000
_cell.length_c   1.000
_cell.angle_alpha   90.00
_cell.angle_beta   90.00
_cell.angle_gamma   90.00
#
_symmetry.space_group_name_H-M   'P 1'
#
loop_
_entity.id
_entity.type
_entity.pdbx_description
1 polymer ?
#
loop_
_entity_poly.entity_id
_entity_poly.type
_entity_poly.pdbx_seq_one_letter_code
_entity_poly.pdbx_strand_id
1 'polypeptide(L)'
;MNNYPFGSNSPKSFNAYPRGDFDLESGTIKRIRRPRNSSFYPIRMIKSFANRLHYYYKLHPLLVFFISLSFGVTILIVLSLYEHHYRMLSNYRKLDDGFNINYPFAKLKNLVMVAGHSVYTSSSCGKVDKEDSWFLESYQKNPGQAATFLAHIKEGIEITARDGEALLLFSGGETRKDAGPRSEAQSYWTVAESKGWFGKEESVKWRSLTEEHARDSFENLLFSVCRFRELTGTYPHNITVVSYDFKEERFAHLHRSAIGFPESRFLYTGTPASTSSKEAALKGEALVRIQFQQDPYGCSGPLKRKKVGRDPFHRSIPYPNGCPEIEGLFRYCGAAPYPGSLPWAL
;
A
#
# COMPACT_ATOMS: atom_id res chain seq x y z
N MET A 1 103.84 -1.88 51.23
CA MET A 1 103.70 -0.41 51.17
C MET A 1 103.44 -0.02 49.73
N ASN A 2 102.48 0.90 49.55
CA ASN A 2 102.13 1.67 48.36
C ASN A 2 101.32 1.00 47.24
N ASN A 3 100.06 1.44 47.18
CA ASN A 3 99.14 1.35 46.06
C ASN A 3 99.60 2.23 44.88
N TYR A 4 99.52 1.70 43.66
CA TYR A 4 99.27 2.48 42.44
C TYR A 4 98.31 1.67 41.54
N PRO A 5 97.34 2.33 40.86
CA PRO A 5 96.23 1.63 40.24
C PRO A 5 96.57 1.18 38.81
N PHE A 6 96.37 -0.11 38.56
CA PHE A 6 96.41 -0.70 37.22
C PHE A 6 95.10 -0.38 36.48
N GLY A 7 95.23 0.29 35.33
CA GLY A 7 94.23 0.16 34.27
C GLY A 7 94.30 -1.26 33.71
N SER A 8 93.16 -1.95 33.67
CA SER A 8 93.08 -3.26 33.01
C SER A 8 91.98 -3.24 31.95
N ASN A 9 92.42 -3.03 30.71
CA ASN A 9 91.76 -3.61 29.54
C ASN A 9 91.75 -5.13 29.73
N SER A 10 90.56 -5.71 29.88
CA SER A 10 90.37 -7.16 29.85
C SER A 10 89.65 -7.60 28.56
N PRO A 11 89.99 -8.77 28.02
CA PRO A 11 89.94 -9.06 26.60
C PRO A 11 88.63 -9.72 26.17
N LYS A 12 88.36 -9.64 24.86
CA LYS A 12 87.23 -10.26 24.17
C LYS A 12 87.16 -11.77 24.46
N SER A 13 86.01 -12.24 24.94
CA SER A 13 85.67 -13.65 24.99
C SER A 13 85.22 -14.15 23.61
N PHE A 14 85.82 -15.26 23.19
CA PHE A 14 85.58 -15.95 21.94
C PHE A 14 84.26 -16.74 22.05
N ASN A 15 83.30 -16.46 21.16
CA ASN A 15 82.01 -17.17 21.12
C ASN A 15 82.18 -18.53 20.44
N ALA A 16 82.09 -19.62 21.21
CA ALA A 16 81.88 -20.95 20.64
C ALA A 16 80.39 -21.10 20.25
N TYR A 17 80.16 -21.44 18.99
CA TYR A 17 78.90 -21.67 18.25
C TYR A 17 77.61 -21.98 19.06
N PRO A 18 76.46 -21.31 18.79
CA PRO A 18 75.16 -21.73 19.29
C PRO A 18 74.60 -22.91 18.46
N ARG A 19 74.18 -23.99 19.15
CA ARG A 19 73.39 -25.10 18.57
C ARG A 19 72.10 -24.57 17.95
N GLY A 20 71.95 -24.73 16.64
CA GLY A 20 70.70 -24.58 15.92
C GLY A 20 70.77 -25.41 14.65
N ASP A 21 69.71 -26.14 14.32
CA ASP A 21 69.65 -26.96 13.10
C ASP A 21 69.83 -26.08 11.87
N PHE A 22 70.93 -26.31 11.16
CA PHE A 22 71.39 -25.53 10.02
C PHE A 22 70.87 -26.17 8.74
N ASP A 23 69.97 -25.48 8.05
CA ASP A 23 69.42 -25.90 6.76
C ASP A 23 70.37 -25.43 5.64
N LEU A 24 71.07 -26.37 4.99
CA LEU A 24 72.29 -26.11 4.21
C LEU A 24 72.05 -25.36 2.88
N GLU A 25 70.80 -25.19 2.45
CA GLU A 25 70.47 -24.56 1.15
C GLU A 25 69.99 -23.10 1.25
N SER A 26 69.66 -22.57 2.44
CA SER A 26 69.04 -21.23 2.54
C SER A 26 69.64 -20.28 3.58
N GLY A 27 70.67 -20.69 4.32
CA GLY A 27 71.55 -19.79 5.09
C GLY A 27 70.86 -18.91 6.16
N THR A 28 69.67 -19.26 6.67
CA THR A 28 68.97 -18.42 7.67
C THR A 28 68.42 -19.21 8.88
N ILE A 29 68.63 -18.67 10.10
CA ILE A 29 68.19 -19.26 11.38
C ILE A 29 66.68 -19.02 11.60
N LYS A 30 65.86 -20.08 11.66
CA LYS A 30 64.41 -19.99 11.96
C LYS A 30 64.17 -19.65 13.44
N ARG A 31 63.61 -18.47 13.73
CA ARG A 31 63.05 -18.12 15.05
C ARG A 31 61.63 -18.67 15.22
N ILE A 32 61.39 -19.40 16.31
CA ILE A 32 60.06 -19.84 16.75
C ILE A 32 59.20 -18.61 17.13
N ARG A 33 58.07 -18.40 16.45
CA ARG A 33 57.10 -17.33 16.76
C ARG A 33 56.09 -17.80 17.82
N ARG A 34 55.96 -17.06 18.93
CA ARG A 34 54.83 -17.16 19.86
C ARG A 34 53.52 -16.71 19.19
N PRO A 35 52.34 -17.25 19.55
CA PRO A 35 51.08 -16.86 18.94
C PRO A 35 50.68 -15.46 19.43
N ARG A 36 50.33 -14.58 18.49
CA ARG A 36 49.84 -13.22 18.74
C ARG A 36 48.32 -13.24 18.54
N ASN A 37 47.56 -12.90 19.59
CA ASN A 37 46.10 -12.78 19.56
C ASN A 37 45.64 -12.07 18.28
N SER A 38 44.93 -12.79 17.40
CA SER A 38 44.36 -12.22 16.18
C SER A 38 43.14 -11.38 16.55
N SER A 39 43.27 -10.06 16.42
CA SER A 39 42.11 -9.17 16.37
C SER A 39 41.17 -9.65 15.25
N PHE A 40 39.89 -9.79 15.60
CA PHE A 40 38.80 -10.25 14.74
C PHE A 40 38.89 -9.66 13.32
N TYR A 41 38.87 -10.55 12.31
CA TYR A 41 38.91 -10.26 10.86
C TYR A 41 38.06 -9.06 10.38
N PRO A 42 36.81 -8.82 10.86
CA PRO A 42 36.01 -7.64 10.48
C PRO A 42 36.67 -6.29 10.82
N ILE A 43 37.45 -6.21 11.91
CA ILE A 43 38.13 -4.97 12.33
C ILE A 43 39.22 -4.58 11.33
N ARG A 44 39.89 -5.56 10.71
CA ARG A 44 40.91 -5.33 9.68
C ARG A 44 40.29 -4.83 8.38
N MET A 45 39.14 -5.36 7.99
CA MET A 45 38.40 -4.89 6.82
C MET A 45 37.91 -3.45 6.98
N ILE A 46 37.37 -3.09 8.14
CA ILE A 46 36.96 -1.70 8.45
C ILE A 46 38.13 -0.73 8.35
N LYS A 47 39.31 -1.10 8.91
CA LYS A 47 40.52 -0.27 8.81
C LYS A 47 41.03 -0.11 7.38
N SER A 48 40.98 -1.17 6.56
CA SER A 48 41.35 -1.10 5.15
C SER A 48 40.39 -0.22 4.34
N PHE A 49 39.11 -0.25 4.66
CA PHE A 49 38.10 0.56 3.99
C PHE A 49 38.24 2.04 4.39
N ALA A 50 38.45 2.32 5.68
CA ALA A 50 38.71 3.65 6.20
C ALA A 50 39.95 4.30 5.57
N ASN A 51 41.04 3.54 5.41
CA ASN A 51 42.25 4.05 4.76
C ASN A 51 42.04 4.34 3.26
N ARG A 52 41.26 3.51 2.54
CA ARG A 52 40.89 3.78 1.15
C ARG A 52 40.00 5.01 1.01
N LEU A 53 39.03 5.17 1.92
CA LEU A 53 38.15 6.33 1.98
C LEU A 53 38.94 7.61 2.27
N HIS A 54 39.88 7.55 3.20
CA HIS A 54 40.76 8.67 3.56
C HIS A 54 41.67 9.08 2.39
N TYR A 55 42.20 8.11 1.64
CA TYR A 55 42.98 8.38 0.43
C TYR A 55 42.12 9.06 -0.67
N TYR A 56 40.88 8.60 -0.85
CA TYR A 56 39.93 9.16 -1.80
C TYR A 56 39.52 10.60 -1.45
N TYR A 57 39.25 10.87 -0.17
CA TYR A 57 39.00 12.23 0.37
C TYR A 57 40.15 13.19 0.08
N LYS A 58 41.40 12.71 0.15
CA LYS A 58 42.60 13.51 -0.10
C LYS A 58 42.83 13.82 -1.59
N LEU A 59 42.47 12.89 -2.48
CA LEU A 59 42.62 13.05 -3.93
C LEU A 59 41.51 13.88 -4.58
N HIS A 60 40.28 13.79 -4.07
CA HIS A 60 39.11 14.44 -4.68
C HIS A 60 38.25 15.20 -3.66
N PRO A 61 38.79 16.22 -2.97
CA PRO A 61 38.08 16.92 -1.89
C PRO A 61 36.78 17.58 -2.36
N LEU A 62 36.75 18.13 -3.58
CA LEU A 62 35.55 18.75 -4.14
C LEU A 62 34.44 17.74 -4.46
N LEU A 63 34.79 16.58 -5.04
CA LEU A 63 33.82 15.54 -5.37
C LEU A 63 33.14 15.00 -4.11
N VAL A 64 33.93 14.75 -3.07
CA VAL A 64 33.41 14.25 -1.80
C VAL A 64 32.56 15.31 -1.07
N PHE A 65 32.95 16.59 -1.17
CA PHE A 65 32.12 17.69 -0.70
C PHE A 65 30.76 17.74 -1.42
N PHE A 66 30.72 17.64 -2.75
CA PHE A 66 29.45 17.61 -3.50
C PHE A 66 28.58 16.39 -3.19
N ILE A 67 29.18 15.21 -3.01
CA ILE A 67 28.44 14.00 -2.59
C ILE A 67 27.86 14.18 -1.18
N SER A 68 28.65 14.68 -0.23
CA SER A 68 28.20 14.94 1.13
C SER A 68 27.13 16.04 1.18
N LEU A 69 27.28 17.08 0.37
CA LEU A 69 26.30 18.16 0.25
C LEU A 69 24.99 17.63 -0.34
N SER A 70 25.06 16.85 -1.43
CA SER A 70 23.89 16.21 -2.04
C SER A 70 23.18 15.31 -1.03
N PHE A 71 23.91 14.47 -0.30
CA PHE A 71 23.34 13.61 0.74
C PHE A 71 22.70 14.42 1.87
N GLY A 72 23.35 15.48 2.34
CA GLY A 72 22.81 16.38 3.35
C GLY A 72 21.53 17.09 2.89
N VAL A 73 21.51 17.59 1.65
CA VAL A 73 20.32 18.22 1.05
C VAL A 73 19.19 17.20 0.90
N THR A 74 19.47 15.97 0.45
CA THR A 74 18.46 14.91 0.36
C THR A 74 17.86 14.58 1.74
N ILE A 75 18.68 14.46 2.78
CA ILE A 75 18.20 14.25 4.16
C ILE A 75 17.31 15.42 4.60
N LEU A 76 17.74 16.66 4.37
CA LEU A 76 16.95 17.85 4.74
C LEU A 76 15.61 17.90 4.00
N ILE A 77 15.58 17.55 2.72
CA ILE A 77 14.34 17.46 1.94
C ILE A 77 13.43 16.36 2.53
N VAL A 78 13.95 15.16 2.80
CA VAL A 78 13.16 14.06 3.37
C VAL A 78 12.61 14.43 4.75
N LEU A 79 13.42 15.02 5.62
CA LEU A 79 12.99 15.48 6.94
C LEU A 79 11.94 16.59 6.85
N SER A 80 12.11 17.53 5.92
CA SER A 80 11.16 18.62 5.69
C SER A 80 9.81 18.09 5.19
N LEU A 81 9.81 17.13 4.26
CA LEU A 81 8.59 16.48 3.79
C LEU A 81 7.91 15.68 4.90
N TYR A 82 8.68 14.96 5.71
CA TYR A 82 8.17 14.22 6.86
C TYR A 82 7.54 15.14 7.91
N GLU A 83 8.21 16.24 8.26
CA GLU A 83 7.70 17.22 9.21
C GLU A 83 6.45 17.92 8.69
N HIS A 84 6.44 18.30 7.40
CA HIS A 84 5.26 18.88 6.76
C HIS A 84 4.07 17.92 6.81
N HIS A 85 4.29 16.66 6.47
CA HIS A 85 3.27 15.61 6.52
C HIS A 85 2.72 15.41 7.94
N TYR A 86 3.60 15.31 8.94
CA TYR A 86 3.22 15.14 10.33
C TYR A 86 2.42 16.34 10.87
N ARG A 87 2.85 17.56 10.55
CA ARG A 87 2.13 18.80 10.93
C ARG A 87 0.75 18.86 10.30
N MET A 88 0.62 18.51 9.02
CA MET A 88 -0.68 18.48 8.33
C MET A 88 -1.64 17.48 9.01
N LEU A 89 -1.21 16.23 9.21
CA LEU A 89 -2.02 15.22 9.89
C LEU A 89 -2.38 15.61 11.33
N SER A 90 -1.44 16.20 12.06
CA SER A 90 -1.68 16.69 13.42
C SER A 90 -2.69 17.83 13.45
N ASN A 91 -2.69 18.71 12.44
CA ASN A 91 -3.66 19.81 12.35
C ASN A 91 -5.07 19.28 12.12
N TYR A 92 -5.25 18.29 11.25
CA TYR A 92 -6.56 17.68 11.02
C TYR A 92 -7.08 16.94 12.25
N ARG A 93 -6.24 16.16 12.93
CA ARG A 93 -6.61 15.53 14.22
C ARG A 93 -7.02 16.55 15.28
N LYS A 94 -6.29 17.67 15.37
CA LYS A 94 -6.62 18.76 16.30
C LYS A 94 -7.95 19.43 15.97
N LEU A 95 -8.30 19.54 14.69
CA LEU A 95 -9.62 20.02 14.28
C LEU A 95 -10.72 19.05 14.76
N ASP A 96 -10.55 17.75 14.53
CA ASP A 96 -11.52 16.74 14.99
C ASP A 96 -11.70 16.72 16.51
N ASP A 97 -10.60 16.78 17.25
CA ASP A 97 -10.61 16.85 18.72
C ASP A 97 -11.31 18.13 19.21
N GLY A 98 -11.11 19.26 18.52
CA GLY A 98 -11.78 20.53 18.81
C GLY A 98 -13.30 20.49 18.62
N PHE A 99 -13.80 19.58 17.77
CA PHE A 99 -15.22 19.34 17.55
C PHE A 99 -15.80 18.21 18.40
N ASN A 100 -14.99 17.57 19.26
CA ASN A 100 -15.37 16.43 20.10
C ASN A 100 -16.08 15.31 19.30
N ILE A 101 -15.55 15.03 18.10
CA ILE A 101 -16.18 14.12 17.14
C ILE A 101 -16.04 12.68 17.64
N ASN A 102 -17.17 12.07 18.00
CA ASN A 102 -17.22 10.64 18.32
C ASN A 102 -17.43 9.83 17.03
N TYR A 103 -16.42 9.07 16.60
CA TYR A 103 -16.51 8.21 15.43
C TYR A 103 -17.16 6.86 15.78
N PRO A 104 -18.27 6.47 15.11
CA PRO A 104 -19.04 5.28 15.48
C PRO A 104 -18.27 3.97 15.34
N PHE A 105 -17.21 3.95 14.52
CA PHE A 105 -16.43 2.74 14.21
C PHE A 105 -14.93 2.91 14.49
N ALA A 106 -14.53 3.76 15.45
CA ALA A 106 -13.13 4.16 15.70
C ALA A 106 -12.13 3.01 15.90
N LYS A 107 -12.60 1.80 16.25
CA LYS A 107 -11.74 0.63 16.49
C LYS A 107 -11.43 -0.18 15.24
N LEU A 108 -12.18 0.01 14.16
CA LEU A 108 -11.99 -0.72 12.91
C LEU A 108 -10.85 -0.08 12.11
N LYS A 109 -10.01 -0.93 11.50
CA LYS A 109 -8.76 -0.52 10.85
C LYS A 109 -8.68 -0.96 9.40
N ASN A 110 -9.40 -2.00 9.00
CA ASN A 110 -9.29 -2.58 7.66
C ASN A 110 -10.57 -2.31 6.87
N LEU A 111 -10.44 -1.94 5.59
CA LEU A 111 -11.56 -1.76 4.69
C LEU A 111 -11.73 -3.03 3.84
N VAL A 112 -12.91 -3.64 3.90
CA VAL A 112 -13.36 -4.61 2.89
C VAL A 112 -14.38 -3.89 2.01
N MET A 113 -14.03 -3.68 0.75
CA MET A 113 -14.87 -2.99 -0.21
C MET A 113 -15.42 -4.00 -1.22
N VAL A 114 -16.74 -4.04 -1.39
CA VAL A 114 -17.41 -4.86 -2.40
C VAL A 114 -17.96 -3.95 -3.47
N ALA A 115 -17.44 -4.06 -4.69
CA ALA A 115 -17.88 -3.24 -5.82
C ALA A 115 -19.25 -3.70 -6.32
N GLY A 116 -20.20 -2.77 -6.40
CA GLY A 116 -21.49 -2.94 -7.04
C GLY A 116 -21.37 -3.04 -8.56
N HIS A 117 -22.26 -3.82 -9.17
CA HIS A 117 -22.33 -3.94 -10.63
C HIS A 117 -23.75 -4.01 -11.18
N SER A 118 -24.78 -4.02 -10.34
CA SER A 118 -26.20 -4.09 -10.71
C SER A 118 -27.07 -3.79 -9.50
N VAL A 119 -28.33 -3.44 -9.75
CA VAL A 119 -29.34 -3.10 -8.74
C VAL A 119 -30.31 -4.27 -8.61
N TYR A 120 -30.59 -4.69 -7.38
CA TYR A 120 -31.63 -5.67 -7.09
C TYR A 120 -32.99 -4.97 -7.13
N THR A 121 -33.88 -5.39 -8.03
CA THR A 121 -35.13 -4.67 -8.33
C THR A 121 -36.38 -5.49 -8.11
N SER A 122 -36.27 -6.72 -7.59
CA SER A 122 -37.46 -7.55 -7.37
C SER A 122 -38.45 -6.89 -6.40
N SER A 123 -39.69 -6.72 -6.84
CA SER A 123 -40.78 -6.13 -6.07
C SER A 123 -41.64 -7.17 -5.33
N SER A 124 -41.42 -8.47 -5.55
CA SER A 124 -42.32 -9.55 -5.14
C SER A 124 -41.60 -10.75 -4.50
N CYS A 125 -40.57 -10.51 -3.68
CA CYS A 125 -39.77 -11.58 -3.07
C CYS A 125 -39.18 -12.55 -4.12
N GLY A 126 -38.78 -12.03 -5.28
CA GLY A 126 -38.14 -12.81 -6.34
C GLY A 126 -36.86 -13.48 -5.83
N LYS A 127 -36.49 -14.58 -6.47
CA LYS A 127 -35.32 -15.33 -6.04
C LYS A 127 -34.07 -14.56 -6.46
N VAL A 128 -33.28 -14.09 -5.49
CA VAL A 128 -32.08 -13.25 -5.74
C VAL A 128 -31.03 -13.92 -6.65
N ASP A 129 -31.11 -15.23 -6.86
CA ASP A 129 -30.28 -16.01 -7.78
C ASP A 129 -30.81 -16.01 -9.23
N LYS A 130 -31.86 -15.25 -9.53
CA LYS A 130 -32.46 -15.13 -10.86
C LYS A 130 -32.18 -13.78 -11.48
N GLU A 131 -31.83 -13.78 -12.76
CA GLU A 131 -31.49 -12.59 -13.53
C GLU A 131 -32.63 -11.57 -13.62
N ASP A 132 -33.89 -12.02 -13.61
CA ASP A 132 -35.09 -11.18 -13.63
C ASP A 132 -35.30 -10.33 -12.37
N SER A 133 -34.61 -10.71 -11.28
CA SER A 133 -34.65 -10.02 -10.01
C SER A 133 -33.61 -8.89 -9.91
N TRP A 134 -32.77 -8.76 -10.94
CA TRP A 134 -31.75 -7.73 -11.07
C TRP A 134 -32.01 -6.85 -12.28
N PHE A 135 -31.74 -5.56 -12.15
CA PHE A 135 -31.70 -4.68 -13.29
C PHE A 135 -30.38 -4.89 -14.04
N LEU A 136 -30.44 -5.54 -15.20
CA LEU A 136 -29.29 -5.91 -16.02
C LEU A 136 -29.20 -5.07 -17.30
N GLU A 137 -28.01 -4.53 -17.59
CA GLU A 137 -27.72 -3.97 -18.91
C GLU A 137 -27.75 -5.08 -19.97
N SER A 138 -27.90 -4.70 -21.24
CA SER A 138 -27.94 -5.67 -22.36
C SER A 138 -26.78 -6.67 -22.34
N TYR A 139 -25.56 -6.18 -22.09
CA TYR A 139 -24.35 -7.02 -22.00
C TYR A 139 -24.26 -7.87 -20.72
N GLN A 140 -25.10 -7.60 -19.71
CA GLN A 140 -25.16 -8.36 -18.45
C GLN A 140 -26.23 -9.45 -18.47
N LYS A 141 -27.12 -9.49 -19.48
CA LYS A 141 -28.19 -10.50 -19.62
C LYS A 141 -27.65 -11.86 -20.06
N ASN A 142 -26.81 -12.44 -19.21
CA ASN A 142 -26.17 -13.73 -19.41
C ASN A 142 -26.57 -14.69 -18.27
N PRO A 143 -26.81 -15.98 -18.56
CA PRO A 143 -27.05 -16.97 -17.51
C PRO A 143 -25.93 -17.00 -16.47
N GLY A 144 -26.26 -16.98 -15.18
CA GLY A 144 -25.28 -17.00 -14.08
C GLY A 144 -24.77 -15.62 -13.66
N GLN A 145 -25.25 -14.54 -14.28
CA GLN A 145 -24.87 -13.18 -13.91
C GLN A 145 -25.30 -12.86 -12.47
N ALA A 146 -26.53 -13.20 -12.09
CA ALA A 146 -27.04 -13.00 -10.73
C ALA A 146 -26.20 -13.75 -9.70
N ALA A 147 -25.84 -15.02 -10.00
CA ALA A 147 -24.97 -15.82 -9.14
C ALA A 147 -23.60 -15.18 -8.91
N THR A 148 -23.07 -14.44 -9.89
CA THR A 148 -21.80 -13.72 -9.72
C THR A 148 -21.95 -12.55 -8.73
N PHE A 149 -23.05 -11.79 -8.80
CA PHE A 149 -23.30 -10.73 -7.82
C PHE A 149 -23.46 -11.29 -6.41
N LEU A 150 -24.16 -12.40 -6.27
CA LEU A 150 -24.28 -13.12 -5.00
C LEU A 150 -22.91 -13.57 -4.47
N ALA A 151 -22.02 -14.03 -5.34
CA ALA A 151 -20.66 -14.41 -4.97
C ALA A 151 -19.86 -13.20 -4.44
N HIS A 152 -19.93 -12.04 -5.09
CA HIS A 152 -19.29 -10.81 -4.57
C HIS A 152 -19.76 -10.47 -3.15
N ILE A 153 -21.07 -10.51 -2.93
CA ILE A 153 -21.67 -10.17 -1.64
C ILE A 153 -21.21 -11.14 -0.56
N LYS A 154 -21.31 -12.45 -0.85
CA LYS A 154 -20.95 -13.50 0.09
C LYS A 154 -19.45 -13.47 0.43
N GLU A 155 -18.58 -13.32 -0.56
CA GLU A 155 -17.13 -13.25 -0.37
C GLU A 155 -16.73 -12.07 0.52
N GLY A 156 -17.29 -10.88 0.27
CA GLY A 156 -17.03 -9.70 1.11
C GLY A 156 -17.44 -9.89 2.57
N ILE A 157 -18.57 -10.56 2.80
CA ILE A 157 -19.04 -10.90 4.14
C ILE A 157 -18.11 -11.92 4.81
N GLU A 158 -17.69 -12.97 4.09
CA GLU A 158 -16.80 -14.02 4.62
C GLU A 158 -15.39 -13.51 4.92
N ILE A 159 -14.85 -12.60 4.10
CA ILE A 159 -13.58 -11.90 4.40
C ILE A 159 -13.75 -11.07 5.67
N THR A 160 -14.82 -10.27 5.75
CA THR A 160 -15.11 -9.41 6.89
C THR A 160 -15.28 -10.24 8.17
N ALA A 161 -15.98 -11.38 8.11
CA ALA A 161 -16.18 -12.26 9.25
C ALA A 161 -14.87 -12.83 9.83
N ARG A 162 -13.85 -13.03 8.99
CA ARG A 162 -12.53 -13.53 9.41
C ARG A 162 -11.63 -12.44 10.01
N ASP A 163 -11.92 -11.17 9.77
CA ASP A 163 -11.17 -10.03 10.29
C ASP A 163 -12.02 -9.20 11.25
N GLY A 164 -11.77 -9.31 12.55
CA GLY A 164 -12.49 -8.57 13.59
C GLY A 164 -12.29 -7.05 13.56
N GLU A 165 -11.27 -6.55 12.86
CA GLU A 165 -10.99 -5.12 12.70
C GLU A 165 -11.45 -4.58 11.34
N ALA A 166 -12.11 -5.40 10.51
CA ALA A 166 -12.62 -4.99 9.20
C ALA A 166 -13.97 -4.26 9.26
N LEU A 167 -14.13 -3.23 8.46
CA LEU A 167 -15.40 -2.60 8.11
C LEU A 167 -15.75 -2.96 6.66
N LEU A 168 -16.94 -3.50 6.45
CA LEU A 168 -17.46 -3.83 5.12
C LEU A 168 -18.20 -2.64 4.53
N LEU A 169 -17.82 -2.22 3.32
CA LEU A 169 -18.58 -1.28 2.50
C LEU A 169 -19.00 -1.95 1.19
N PHE A 170 -20.31 -2.09 0.99
CA PHE A 170 -20.84 -2.24 -0.37
C PHE A 170 -20.79 -0.88 -1.04
N SER A 171 -20.17 -0.77 -2.22
CA SER A 171 -19.95 0.52 -2.90
C SER A 171 -20.56 0.54 -4.30
N GLY A 172 -21.33 1.59 -4.59
CA GLY A 172 -21.95 1.80 -5.90
C GLY A 172 -23.26 2.56 -5.77
N GLY A 173 -23.40 3.62 -6.56
CA GLY A 173 -24.53 4.55 -6.47
C GLY A 173 -25.74 4.22 -7.34
N GLU A 174 -26.66 5.18 -7.40
CA GLU A 174 -27.90 5.12 -8.19
C GLU A 174 -27.62 5.35 -9.69
N THR A 175 -26.88 4.45 -10.32
CA THR A 175 -26.33 4.68 -11.67
C THR A 175 -27.31 4.42 -12.82
N ARG A 176 -28.53 3.97 -12.52
CA ARG A 176 -29.47 3.42 -13.52
C ARG A 176 -30.87 4.01 -13.37
N LYS A 177 -31.28 4.85 -14.32
CA LYS A 177 -32.57 5.56 -14.29
C LYS A 177 -33.75 4.60 -14.17
N ASP A 178 -33.76 3.55 -15.00
CA ASP A 178 -34.88 2.62 -15.11
C ASP A 178 -34.94 1.60 -13.95
N ALA A 179 -33.89 1.52 -13.11
CA ALA A 179 -33.91 0.72 -11.89
C ALA A 179 -34.61 1.43 -10.71
N GLY A 180 -34.94 2.72 -10.88
CA GLY A 180 -35.41 3.62 -9.83
C GLY A 180 -34.28 4.17 -8.95
N PRO A 181 -34.60 4.98 -7.93
CA PRO A 181 -33.64 5.62 -7.03
C PRO A 181 -33.09 4.60 -6.01
N ARG A 182 -32.42 3.57 -6.52
CA ARG A 182 -31.81 2.48 -5.74
C ARG A 182 -30.35 2.39 -6.10
N SER A 183 -29.49 2.44 -5.09
CA SER A 183 -28.06 2.28 -5.26
C SER A 183 -27.69 0.80 -5.41
N GLU A 184 -26.59 0.53 -6.11
CA GLU A 184 -26.02 -0.81 -6.20
C GLU A 184 -25.58 -1.30 -4.81
N ALA A 185 -25.02 -0.40 -3.99
CA ALA A 185 -24.61 -0.68 -2.61
C ALA A 185 -25.78 -1.11 -1.71
N GLN A 186 -26.88 -0.35 -1.69
CA GLN A 186 -28.06 -0.69 -0.89
C GLN A 186 -28.70 -2.00 -1.35
N SER A 187 -28.68 -2.26 -2.66
CA SER A 187 -29.14 -3.53 -3.22
C SER A 187 -28.34 -4.71 -2.67
N TYR A 188 -27.01 -4.62 -2.65
CA TYR A 188 -26.14 -5.68 -2.17
C TYR A 188 -26.34 -5.93 -0.67
N TRP A 189 -26.44 -4.86 0.13
CA TRP A 189 -26.73 -4.95 1.56
C TRP A 189 -28.10 -5.62 1.83
N THR A 190 -29.14 -5.24 1.07
CA THR A 190 -30.49 -5.80 1.21
C THR A 190 -30.53 -7.29 0.85
N VAL A 191 -29.80 -7.70 -0.20
CA VAL A 191 -29.68 -9.11 -0.58
C VAL A 191 -28.98 -9.91 0.53
N ALA A 192 -27.89 -9.40 1.08
CA ALA A 192 -27.19 -10.02 2.21
C ALA A 192 -28.10 -10.20 3.44
N GLU A 193 -28.88 -9.17 3.78
CA GLU A 193 -29.85 -9.23 4.87
C GLU A 193 -30.93 -10.29 4.60
N SER A 194 -31.53 -10.29 3.40
CA SER A 194 -32.59 -11.24 3.04
C SER A 194 -32.13 -12.71 3.08
N LYS A 195 -30.82 -12.94 2.89
CA LYS A 195 -30.19 -14.26 2.95
C LYS A 195 -29.69 -14.65 4.34
N GLY A 196 -29.75 -13.74 5.31
CA GLY A 196 -29.19 -13.97 6.64
C GLY A 196 -27.67 -14.18 6.62
N TRP A 197 -26.96 -13.64 5.63
CA TRP A 197 -25.53 -13.90 5.44
C TRP A 197 -24.64 -13.20 6.47
N PHE A 198 -25.13 -12.15 7.13
CA PHE A 198 -24.40 -11.50 8.22
C PHE A 198 -24.24 -12.37 9.49
N GLY A 199 -24.76 -13.60 9.49
CA GLY A 199 -24.74 -14.54 10.62
C GLY A 199 -25.96 -14.45 11.53
N LYS A 200 -26.11 -15.41 12.46
CA LYS A 200 -27.12 -15.36 13.53
C LYS A 200 -26.62 -14.42 14.63
N GLU A 201 -27.41 -13.39 14.94
CA GLU A 201 -27.13 -12.30 15.89
C GLU A 201 -25.74 -11.64 15.73
N GLU A 202 -25.72 -10.50 15.04
CA GLU A 202 -24.66 -9.48 15.08
C GLU A 202 -23.23 -9.78 14.59
N SER A 203 -22.83 -10.99 14.16
CA SER A 203 -21.38 -11.25 13.98
C SER A 203 -20.62 -10.31 13.02
N VAL A 204 -21.27 -9.76 11.98
CA VAL A 204 -20.68 -8.72 11.09
C VAL A 204 -21.64 -7.58 10.71
N LYS A 205 -22.95 -7.70 10.99
CA LYS A 205 -23.96 -6.76 10.49
C LYS A 205 -23.70 -5.32 10.93
N TRP A 206 -23.33 -5.14 12.21
CA TRP A 206 -23.10 -3.81 12.79
C TRP A 206 -21.96 -3.04 12.11
N ARG A 207 -21.01 -3.75 11.50
CA ARG A 207 -19.84 -3.20 10.78
C ARG A 207 -19.93 -3.38 9.25
N SER A 208 -21.14 -3.57 8.74
CA SER A 208 -21.44 -3.69 7.31
C SER A 208 -22.33 -2.54 6.85
N LEU A 209 -21.76 -1.61 6.08
CA LEU A 209 -22.41 -0.37 5.65
C LEU A 209 -22.33 -0.20 4.12
N THR A 210 -22.84 0.93 3.64
CA THR A 210 -22.92 1.29 2.22
C THR A 210 -22.13 2.56 1.90
N GLU A 211 -21.65 2.61 0.66
CA GLU A 211 -21.16 3.79 -0.04
C GLU A 211 -22.02 3.93 -1.32
N GLU A 212 -22.91 4.91 -1.36
CA GLU A 212 -24.01 4.96 -2.34
C GLU A 212 -23.83 6.00 -3.45
N HIS A 213 -22.61 6.50 -3.67
CA HIS A 213 -22.37 7.62 -4.58
C HIS A 213 -21.39 7.28 -5.71
N ALA A 214 -20.64 6.19 -5.64
CA ALA A 214 -19.70 5.83 -6.70
C ALA A 214 -20.39 5.49 -8.03
N ARG A 215 -19.91 6.09 -9.12
CA ARG A 215 -20.45 5.92 -10.49
C ARG A 215 -19.55 5.07 -11.38
N ASP A 216 -18.31 4.83 -10.98
CA ASP A 216 -17.38 3.94 -11.66
C ASP A 216 -16.48 3.19 -10.67
N SER A 217 -15.60 2.33 -11.19
CA SER A 217 -14.68 1.51 -10.40
C SER A 217 -13.62 2.31 -9.63
N PHE A 218 -13.25 3.50 -10.12
CA PHE A 218 -12.26 4.35 -9.43
C PHE A 218 -12.92 5.05 -8.24
N GLU A 219 -14.10 5.65 -8.45
CA GLU A 219 -14.92 6.24 -7.38
C GLU A 219 -15.29 5.18 -6.34
N ASN A 220 -15.61 3.97 -6.77
CA ASN A 220 -15.86 2.82 -5.90
C ASN A 220 -14.76 2.66 -4.85
N LEU A 221 -13.49 2.71 -5.26
CA LEU A 221 -12.35 2.62 -4.35
C LEU A 221 -12.18 3.91 -3.54
N LEU A 222 -12.05 5.07 -4.21
CA LEU A 222 -11.72 6.34 -3.56
C LEU A 222 -12.80 6.79 -2.56
N PHE A 223 -14.08 6.62 -2.92
CA PHE A 223 -15.20 6.99 -2.07
C PHE A 223 -15.31 6.04 -0.90
N SER A 224 -15.04 4.74 -1.06
CA SER A 224 -15.00 3.79 0.06
C SER A 224 -13.89 4.11 1.05
N VAL A 225 -12.71 4.53 0.57
CA VAL A 225 -11.60 5.00 1.44
C VAL A 225 -12.02 6.22 2.24
N CYS A 226 -12.69 7.17 1.59
CA CYS A 226 -13.18 8.36 2.29
C CYS A 226 -14.30 8.01 3.28
N ARG A 227 -15.28 7.22 2.87
CA ARG A 227 -16.38 6.75 3.72
C ARG A 227 -15.88 6.00 4.95
N PHE A 228 -14.84 5.19 4.80
CA PHE A 228 -14.17 4.54 5.93
C PHE A 228 -13.64 5.57 6.94
N ARG A 229 -12.99 6.64 6.46
CA ARG A 229 -12.47 7.69 7.33
C ARG A 229 -13.56 8.48 8.03
N GLU A 230 -14.67 8.77 7.36
CA GLU A 230 -15.84 9.40 7.99
C GLU A 230 -16.38 8.58 9.17
N LEU A 231 -16.36 7.26 9.02
CA LEU A 231 -16.92 6.31 9.99
C LEU A 231 -15.97 6.00 11.16
N THR A 232 -14.66 6.02 10.92
CA THR A 232 -13.66 5.50 11.86
C THR A 232 -12.71 6.56 12.41
N GLY A 233 -12.68 7.77 11.86
CA GLY A 233 -11.70 8.77 12.29
C GLY A 233 -10.34 8.66 11.62
N THR A 234 -10.05 7.54 10.95
CA THR A 234 -8.72 7.24 10.36
C THR A 234 -8.85 6.61 8.99
N TYR A 235 -7.81 6.68 8.18
CA TYR A 235 -7.77 5.98 6.89
C TYR A 235 -7.47 4.49 7.09
N PRO A 236 -7.95 3.61 6.18
CA PRO A 236 -7.77 2.18 6.34
C PRO A 236 -6.29 1.78 6.33
N HIS A 237 -5.92 0.91 7.26
CA HIS A 237 -4.60 0.29 7.29
C HIS A 237 -4.46 -0.72 6.15
N ASN A 238 -5.42 -1.62 5.97
CA ASN A 238 -5.49 -2.51 4.81
C ASN A 238 -6.75 -2.25 3.99
N ILE A 239 -6.67 -2.45 2.67
CA ILE A 239 -7.82 -2.47 1.78
C ILE A 239 -7.91 -3.84 1.13
N THR A 240 -9.06 -4.50 1.24
CA THR A 240 -9.40 -5.68 0.44
C THR A 240 -10.55 -5.33 -0.48
N VAL A 241 -10.35 -5.46 -1.79
CA VAL A 241 -11.40 -5.23 -2.79
C VAL A 241 -11.97 -6.56 -3.27
N VAL A 242 -13.29 -6.68 -3.26
CA VAL A 242 -14.04 -7.80 -3.83
C VAL A 242 -14.79 -7.33 -5.07
N SER A 243 -14.50 -7.95 -6.20
CA SER A 243 -15.13 -7.63 -7.49
C SER A 243 -14.91 -8.78 -8.48
N TYR A 244 -15.11 -8.55 -9.78
CA TYR A 244 -14.84 -9.55 -10.81
C TYR A 244 -13.36 -9.87 -10.95
N ASP A 245 -13.01 -11.16 -11.07
CA ASP A 245 -11.64 -11.62 -11.33
C ASP A 245 -10.92 -10.86 -12.44
N PHE A 246 -11.58 -10.66 -13.58
CA PHE A 246 -11.00 -9.94 -14.72
C PHE A 246 -10.68 -8.46 -14.44
N LYS A 247 -11.21 -7.86 -13.37
CA LYS A 247 -10.98 -6.45 -13.00
C LYS A 247 -9.80 -6.27 -12.04
N GLU A 248 -9.15 -7.34 -11.59
CA GLU A 248 -8.04 -7.31 -10.63
C GLU A 248 -6.96 -6.33 -11.04
N GLU A 249 -6.44 -6.47 -12.25
CA GLU A 249 -5.40 -5.60 -12.81
C GLU A 249 -5.74 -4.12 -12.72
N ARG A 250 -6.99 -3.76 -13.02
CA ARG A 250 -7.43 -2.36 -12.97
C ARG A 250 -7.49 -1.85 -11.53
N PHE A 251 -7.96 -2.64 -10.57
CA PHE A 251 -8.02 -2.21 -9.17
C PHE A 251 -6.64 -2.20 -8.52
N ALA A 252 -5.91 -3.31 -8.61
CA ALA A 252 -4.65 -3.54 -7.92
C ALA A 252 -3.49 -2.73 -8.51
N HIS A 253 -3.44 -2.51 -9.82
CA HIS A 253 -2.30 -1.81 -10.44
C HIS A 253 -2.61 -0.40 -10.92
N LEU A 254 -3.86 -0.10 -11.33
CA LEU A 254 -4.22 1.25 -11.77
C LEU A 254 -4.83 2.08 -10.65
N HIS A 255 -6.01 1.69 -10.14
CA HIS A 255 -6.76 2.50 -9.16
C HIS A 255 -5.98 2.66 -7.85
N ARG A 256 -5.45 1.57 -7.29
CA ARG A 256 -4.58 1.60 -6.11
C ARG A 256 -3.40 2.55 -6.33
N SER A 257 -2.74 2.46 -7.48
CA SER A 257 -1.58 3.31 -7.78
C SER A 257 -1.96 4.77 -7.94
N ALA A 258 -3.11 5.06 -8.55
CA ALA A 258 -3.62 6.41 -8.74
C ALA A 258 -3.93 7.09 -7.40
N ILE A 259 -4.46 6.34 -6.43
CA ILE A 259 -4.64 6.83 -5.05
C ILE A 259 -3.37 6.66 -4.19
N GLY A 260 -2.23 6.24 -4.75
CA GLY A 260 -0.98 6.08 -4.01
C GLY A 260 -1.04 5.13 -2.81
N PHE A 261 -1.95 4.15 -2.80
CA PHE A 261 -2.09 3.21 -1.68
C PHE A 261 -1.02 2.11 -1.77
N PRO A 262 -0.35 1.73 -0.68
CA PRO A 262 0.77 0.78 -0.75
C PRO A 262 0.32 -0.62 -1.15
N GLU A 263 1.08 -1.24 -2.06
CA GLU A 263 0.82 -2.58 -2.60
C GLU A 263 0.79 -3.63 -1.49
N SER A 264 1.70 -3.55 -0.51
CA SER A 264 1.79 -4.51 0.60
C SER A 264 0.57 -4.52 1.53
N ARG A 265 -0.31 -3.50 1.45
CA ARG A 265 -1.53 -3.37 2.26
C ARG A 265 -2.81 -3.42 1.42
N PHE A 266 -2.69 -3.75 0.13
CA PHE A 266 -3.81 -3.82 -0.80
C PHE A 266 -4.01 -5.26 -1.28
N LEU A 267 -5.16 -5.84 -0.97
CA LEU A 267 -5.56 -7.17 -1.38
C LEU A 267 -6.72 -7.10 -2.36
N TYR A 268 -6.76 -8.07 -3.27
CA TYR A 268 -7.85 -8.22 -4.22
C TYR A 268 -8.42 -9.64 -4.14
N THR A 269 -9.74 -9.76 -4.21
CA THR A 269 -10.44 -11.04 -4.29
C THR A 269 -11.42 -10.99 -5.45
N GLY A 270 -11.07 -11.74 -6.49
CA GLY A 270 -11.88 -11.87 -7.69
C GLY A 270 -12.89 -13.00 -7.57
N THR A 271 -14.16 -12.74 -7.89
CA THR A 271 -15.13 -13.81 -8.17
C THR A 271 -15.29 -13.98 -9.67
N PRO A 272 -15.49 -15.21 -10.16
CA PRO A 272 -15.50 -15.49 -11.58
C PRO A 272 -16.70 -14.85 -12.28
N ALA A 273 -16.49 -14.33 -13.49
CA ALA A 273 -17.57 -13.97 -14.39
C ALA A 273 -18.39 -15.20 -14.82
N SER A 274 -19.63 -14.98 -15.28
CA SER A 274 -20.40 -16.01 -15.97
C SER A 274 -19.61 -16.58 -17.15
N THR A 275 -19.62 -17.90 -17.30
CA THR A 275 -18.93 -18.62 -18.39
C THR A 275 -19.34 -18.10 -19.76
N SER A 276 -20.62 -17.74 -19.96
CA SER A 276 -21.11 -17.28 -21.26
C SER A 276 -20.71 -15.84 -21.59
N SER A 277 -20.31 -15.04 -20.60
CA SER A 277 -19.91 -13.64 -20.79
C SER A 277 -18.40 -13.40 -20.61
N LYS A 278 -17.65 -14.40 -20.13
CA LYS A 278 -16.23 -14.26 -19.76
C LYS A 278 -15.35 -13.66 -20.85
N GLU A 279 -15.45 -14.13 -22.10
CA GLU A 279 -14.61 -13.63 -23.18
C GLU A 279 -14.92 -12.17 -23.54
N ALA A 280 -16.20 -11.83 -23.65
CA ALA A 280 -16.64 -10.46 -23.92
C ALA A 280 -16.27 -9.52 -22.76
N ALA A 281 -16.37 -9.99 -21.52
CA ALA A 281 -15.98 -9.25 -20.33
C ALA A 281 -14.47 -8.95 -20.31
N LEU A 282 -13.62 -9.92 -20.65
CA LEU A 282 -12.18 -9.74 -20.77
C LEU A 282 -11.80 -8.72 -21.86
N LYS A 283 -12.44 -8.80 -23.03
CA LYS A 283 -12.22 -7.83 -24.12
C LYS A 283 -12.65 -6.43 -23.71
N GLY A 284 -13.84 -6.30 -23.12
CA GLY A 284 -14.35 -5.02 -22.62
C GLY A 284 -13.46 -4.43 -21.54
N GLU A 285 -12.97 -5.26 -20.63
CA GLU A 285 -12.07 -4.81 -19.56
C GLU A 285 -10.71 -4.34 -20.09
N ALA A 286 -10.12 -5.04 -21.06
CA ALA A 286 -8.86 -4.63 -21.68
C ALA A 286 -8.93 -3.19 -22.24
N LEU A 287 -10.06 -2.84 -22.87
CA LEU A 287 -10.29 -1.47 -23.37
C LEU A 287 -10.40 -0.45 -22.25
N VAL A 288 -11.13 -0.77 -21.17
CA VAL A 288 -11.28 0.16 -20.04
C VAL A 288 -9.97 0.31 -19.27
N ARG A 289 -9.16 -0.73 -19.17
CA ARG A 289 -7.82 -0.68 -18.56
C ARG A 289 -6.90 0.27 -19.32
N ILE A 290 -6.91 0.23 -20.65
CA ILE A 290 -6.17 1.19 -21.49
C ILE A 290 -6.65 2.64 -21.22
N GLN A 291 -7.96 2.84 -21.07
CA GLN A 291 -8.51 4.17 -20.75
C GLN A 291 -8.01 4.68 -19.40
N PHE A 292 -8.00 3.85 -18.35
CA PHE A 292 -7.47 4.25 -17.04
C PHE A 292 -5.95 4.36 -16.99
N GLN A 293 -5.21 3.69 -17.88
CA GLN A 293 -3.77 3.94 -18.01
C GLN A 293 -3.48 5.35 -18.54
N GLN A 294 -4.33 5.86 -19.43
CA GLN A 294 -4.20 7.20 -20.00
C GLN A 294 -4.81 8.29 -19.10
N ASP A 295 -5.86 7.94 -18.37
CA ASP A 295 -6.60 8.84 -17.48
C ASP A 295 -6.87 8.15 -16.13
N PRO A 296 -5.85 8.09 -15.24
CA PRO A 296 -5.91 7.33 -13.99
C PRO A 296 -7.03 7.74 -13.03
N TYR A 297 -7.55 8.97 -13.17
CA TYR A 297 -8.59 9.53 -12.29
C TYR A 297 -9.95 9.60 -13.01
N GLY A 298 -10.04 9.17 -14.27
CA GLY A 298 -11.26 9.17 -15.07
C GLY A 298 -11.87 10.56 -15.22
N CYS A 299 -11.03 11.57 -15.47
CA CYS A 299 -11.40 12.98 -15.55
C CYS A 299 -11.79 13.45 -16.96
N SER A 300 -11.54 12.64 -17.99
CA SER A 300 -11.63 13.02 -19.40
C SER A 300 -12.22 11.92 -20.29
N GLY A 301 -12.45 12.27 -21.55
CA GLY A 301 -12.77 11.30 -22.61
C GLY A 301 -13.98 10.38 -22.34
N PRO A 302 -13.90 9.10 -22.74
CA PRO A 302 -14.96 8.11 -22.51
C PRO A 302 -15.30 7.90 -21.03
N LEU A 303 -14.30 7.94 -20.14
CA LEU A 303 -14.49 7.70 -18.70
C LEU A 303 -15.34 8.80 -18.07
N LYS A 304 -15.02 10.07 -18.32
CA LYS A 304 -15.84 11.20 -17.84
C LYS A 304 -17.26 11.14 -18.37
N ARG A 305 -17.44 10.87 -19.68
CA ARG A 305 -18.78 10.76 -20.28
C ARG A 305 -19.60 9.64 -19.63
N LYS A 306 -18.98 8.49 -19.39
CA LYS A 306 -19.61 7.37 -18.69
C LYS A 306 -19.99 7.72 -17.25
N LYS A 307 -19.12 8.42 -16.52
CA LYS A 307 -19.36 8.88 -15.15
C LYS A 307 -20.53 9.87 -15.08
N VAL A 308 -20.56 10.88 -15.96
CA VAL A 308 -21.66 11.85 -16.05
C VAL A 308 -22.98 11.18 -16.43
N GLY A 309 -22.96 10.22 -17.36
CA GLY A 309 -24.15 9.46 -17.75
C GLY A 309 -24.70 8.51 -16.68
N ARG A 310 -23.95 8.28 -15.60
CA ARG A 310 -24.29 7.41 -14.47
C ARG A 310 -24.76 8.17 -13.23
N ASP A 311 -25.23 9.40 -13.41
CA ASP A 311 -25.90 10.18 -12.37
C ASP A 311 -27.31 10.62 -12.82
N PRO A 312 -28.20 9.66 -13.14
CA PRO A 312 -29.53 9.97 -13.69
C PRO A 312 -30.46 10.70 -12.70
N PHE A 313 -30.15 10.65 -11.40
CA PHE A 313 -30.93 11.30 -10.33
C PHE A 313 -30.27 12.58 -9.81
N HIS A 314 -29.15 12.99 -10.40
CA HIS A 314 -28.42 14.21 -10.04
C HIS A 314 -28.11 14.29 -8.53
N ARG A 315 -27.59 13.19 -7.98
CA ARG A 315 -27.29 13.07 -6.54
C ARG A 315 -26.10 13.96 -6.21
N SER A 316 -26.24 14.79 -5.17
CA SER A 316 -25.08 15.51 -4.62
C SER A 316 -24.06 14.50 -4.08
N ILE A 317 -22.81 14.62 -4.53
CA ILE A 317 -21.70 13.78 -4.06
C ILE A 317 -21.16 14.37 -2.74
N PRO A 318 -21.17 13.62 -1.62
CA PRO A 318 -20.77 14.16 -0.33
C PRO A 318 -19.24 14.36 -0.22
N TYR A 319 -18.46 13.63 -1.01
CA TYR A 319 -17.00 13.66 -0.92
C TYR A 319 -16.38 14.87 -1.66
N PRO A 320 -15.27 15.43 -1.16
CA PRO A 320 -14.42 14.93 -0.07
C PRO A 320 -14.80 15.43 1.34
N ASN A 321 -16.05 15.87 1.58
CA ASN A 321 -16.45 16.22 2.94
C ASN A 321 -16.23 15.01 3.86
N GLY A 322 -15.70 15.27 5.06
CA GLY A 322 -15.29 14.22 5.99
C GLY A 322 -13.92 13.58 5.72
N CYS A 323 -13.22 13.96 4.64
CA CYS A 323 -11.86 13.49 4.31
C CYS A 323 -10.94 14.64 3.87
N PRO A 324 -10.76 15.66 4.71
CA PRO A 324 -10.05 16.87 4.31
C PRO A 324 -8.58 16.61 3.97
N GLU A 325 -7.97 15.54 4.51
CA GLU A 325 -6.57 15.18 4.25
C GLU A 325 -6.32 14.75 2.80
N ILE A 326 -7.36 14.32 2.07
CA ILE A 326 -7.27 13.89 0.68
C ILE A 326 -8.11 14.75 -0.28
N GLU A 327 -8.56 15.93 0.15
CA GLU A 327 -9.32 16.87 -0.69
C GLU A 327 -8.61 17.16 -2.02
N GLY A 328 -7.29 17.32 -1.99
CA GLY A 328 -6.48 17.55 -3.18
C GLY A 328 -6.47 16.36 -4.15
N LEU A 329 -6.55 15.13 -3.66
CA LEU A 329 -6.64 13.92 -4.49
C LEU A 329 -7.97 13.88 -5.26
N PHE A 330 -9.08 14.27 -4.63
CA PHE A 330 -10.40 14.35 -5.28
C PHE A 330 -10.46 15.39 -6.40
N ARG A 331 -9.64 16.44 -6.32
CA ARG A 331 -9.56 17.51 -7.33
C ARG A 331 -8.52 17.23 -8.40
N TYR A 332 -7.70 16.21 -8.23
CA TYR A 332 -6.57 15.96 -9.12
C TYR A 332 -7.01 15.25 -10.41
N CYS A 333 -6.56 15.79 -11.52
CA CYS A 333 -6.73 15.21 -12.85
C CYS A 333 -5.41 15.35 -13.60
N GLY A 334 -4.69 14.24 -13.77
CA GLY A 334 -3.43 14.20 -14.50
C GLY A 334 -3.06 12.77 -14.88
N ALA A 335 -2.13 12.62 -15.84
CA ALA A 335 -1.61 11.31 -16.22
C ALA A 335 -0.57 10.77 -15.22
N ALA A 336 0.05 11.65 -14.44
CA ALA A 336 1.02 11.29 -13.42
C ALA A 336 0.33 10.89 -12.09
N PRO A 337 1.02 10.14 -11.21
CA PRO A 337 0.56 9.96 -9.84
C PRO A 337 0.37 11.30 -9.11
N TYR A 338 -0.61 11.35 -8.21
CA TYR A 338 -0.93 12.54 -7.43
C TYR A 338 0.32 12.98 -6.64
N PRO A 339 0.81 14.22 -6.81
CA PRO A 339 2.06 14.66 -6.20
C PRO A 339 1.90 15.09 -4.73
N GLY A 340 0.67 15.22 -4.23
CA GLY A 340 0.40 15.64 -2.86
C GLY A 340 0.67 14.53 -1.85
N SER A 341 0.86 14.92 -0.59
CA SER A 341 1.01 13.97 0.51
C SER A 341 -0.30 13.22 0.76
N LEU A 342 -0.20 11.92 1.02
CA LEU A 342 -1.34 11.05 1.31
C LEU A 342 -1.19 10.40 2.69
N PRO A 343 -2.27 10.23 3.45
CA PRO A 343 -2.23 9.81 4.87
C PRO A 343 -1.77 8.35 5.07
N TRP A 344 -1.71 7.56 3.99
CA TRP A 344 -1.26 6.17 3.98
C TRP A 344 0.10 5.99 3.29
N ALA A 345 0.80 7.05 2.90
CA ALA A 345 2.05 6.98 2.14
C ALA A 345 3.31 6.72 3.00
N LEU A 346 3.16 6.11 4.17
CA LEU A 346 4.24 5.76 5.10
C LEU A 346 4.40 4.25 5.24
#